data_AF-A0A924RNT7-F1
#
_entry.id   AF-A0A924RNT7-F1
#
_cell.length_a   1.000
_cell.length_b   1.000
_cell.length_c   1.000
_cell.angle_alpha   90.00
_cell.angle_beta   90.00
_cell.angle_gamma   90.00
#
_symmetry.space_group_name_H-M   'P 1'
#
loop_
_entity.id
_entity.type
_entity.pdbx_description
1 polymer ?
#
loop_
_entity_poly.entity_id
_entity_poly.type
_entity_poly.pdbx_seq_one_letter_code
_entity_poly.pdbx_strand_id
1 'polypeptide(L)' 'ENGVQVLEELRLTRQPWSCPHGRPTVLRLSERDLAHAFGRRSTRDLARGRDVVKGR' A
#
# COMPACT_ATOMS: atom_id res chain seq x y z
N GLU A 1 -8.01 -2.40 -21.42
CA GLU A 1 -6.75 -2.92 -21.99
C GLU A 1 -5.52 -2.05 -21.65
N ASN A 2 -5.64 -0.72 -21.56
CA ASN A 2 -4.49 0.18 -21.30
C ASN A 2 -3.89 0.14 -19.88
N GLY A 3 -4.48 -0.58 -18.92
CA GLY A 3 -4.06 -0.52 -17.51
C GLY A 3 -2.65 -1.05 -17.25
N VAL A 4 -2.28 -2.16 -17.90
CA VAL A 4 -0.95 -2.77 -17.73
C VAL A 4 0.15 -1.84 -18.20
N GLN A 5 -0.04 -1.19 -19.35
CA GLN A 5 0.94 -0.29 -19.94
C GLN A 5 1.19 0.95 -19.06
N VAL A 6 0.12 1.54 -18.52
CA VAL A 6 0.23 2.68 -17.58
C VAL A 6 1.00 2.28 -16.31
N LEU A 7 0.77 1.08 -15.79
CA LEU A 7 1.48 0.61 -14.59
C LEU A 7 2.97 0.37 -14.86
N GLU A 8 3.32 -0.15 -16.04
CA GLU A 8 4.72 -0.37 -16.41
C GLU A 8 5.46 0.96 -16.60
N GLU A 9 4.84 1.93 -17.27
CA GLU A 9 5.41 3.27 -17.43
C GLU A 9 5.57 3.98 -16.07
N LEU A 10 4.57 3.87 -15.18
CA LEU A 10 4.65 4.43 -13.83
C LEU A 10 5.85 3.85 -13.06
N ARG A 11 6.06 2.53 -13.15
CA ARG A 11 7.17 1.81 -12.48
C ARG A 11 8.55 2.33 -12.88
N LEU A 12 8.71 2.82 -14.11
CA LEU A 12 9.99 3.33 -14.63
C LEU A 12 10.30 4.78 -14.21
N THR A 13 9.34 5.49 -13.62
CA THR A 13 9.57 6.86 -13.14
C THR A 13 10.48 6.86 -11.90
N ARG A 14 11.18 7.98 -11.67
CA ARG A 14 12.05 8.15 -10.49
C ARG A 14 11.27 8.07 -9.17
N GLN A 15 10.01 8.51 -9.17
CA GLN A 15 9.18 8.58 -7.97
C GLN A 15 7.74 8.09 -8.27
N PRO A 16 7.53 6.76 -8.35
CA PRO A 16 6.25 6.18 -8.73
C PRO A 16 5.16 6.31 -7.65
N TRP A 17 5.53 6.74 -6.44
CA TRP A 17 4.67 6.80 -5.26
C TRP A 17 4.06 8.17 -4.99
N SER A 18 4.49 9.21 -5.70
CA SER A 18 3.99 10.57 -5.53
C SER A 18 4.00 11.32 -6.85
N CYS A 19 2.93 12.07 -7.14
CA CYS A 19 2.90 12.96 -8.28
C CYS A 19 3.79 14.19 -8.01
N PRO A 20 4.12 15.00 -9.04
CA PRO A 20 4.96 16.20 -8.88
C PRO A 20 4.45 17.22 -7.86
N HIS A 21 3.16 17.18 -7.52
CA HIS A 21 2.52 18.06 -6.54
C HIS A 21 2.41 17.44 -5.14
N GLY A 22 2.96 16.24 -4.93
CA GLY A 22 2.99 15.56 -3.63
C GLY A 22 1.76 14.70 -3.31
N ARG A 23 0.79 14.54 -4.22
CA ARG A 23 -0.33 13.59 -3.99
C ARG A 23 0.14 12.15 -4.22
N PRO A 24 -0.34 11.17 -3.43
CA PRO A 24 -0.01 9.77 -3.66
C PRO A 24 -0.62 9.28 -4.98
N THR A 25 0.19 8.60 -5.79
CA THR A 25 -0.21 7.96 -7.06
C THR A 25 -0.62 6.51 -6.89
N VAL A 26 -0.15 5.86 -5.82
CA VAL A 26 -0.43 4.45 -5.51
C VAL A 26 -0.74 4.32 -4.02
N LEU A 27 -1.79 3.55 -3.70
CA LEU A 27 -2.09 3.10 -2.35
C LEU A 27 -1.74 1.62 -2.21
N ARG A 28 -0.98 1.26 -1.18
CA ARG A 28 -0.69 -0.14 -0.86
C ARG A 28 -1.60 -0.59 0.27
N LEU A 29 -2.47 -1.54 -0.02
CA LEU A 29 -3.22 -2.29 0.99
C LEU A 29 -2.53 -3.65 1.14
N SER A 30 -2.00 -3.94 2.32
CA SER A 30 -1.45 -5.27 2.56
C SER A 30 -2.57 -6.30 2.67
N GLU A 31 -2.26 -7.58 2.43
CA GLU A 31 -3.24 -8.66 2.65
C GLU A 31 -3.79 -8.66 4.08
N ARG A 32 -2.96 -8.27 5.06
CA ARG A 32 -3.36 -8.10 6.46
C ARG A 32 -4.36 -6.95 6.62
N ASP A 33 -4.09 -5.79 6.02
CA ASP A 33 -4.99 -4.63 6.10
C ASP A 33 -6.35 -4.98 5.49
N LEU A 34 -6.34 -5.68 4.34
CA LEU A 34 -7.56 -6.19 3.72
C LEU A 34 -8.26 -7.20 4.62
N ALA A 35 -7.55 -8.21 5.14
CA ALA A 35 -8.12 -9.22 6.04
C ALA A 35 -8.79 -8.56 7.26
N HIS A 36 -8.11 -7.63 7.92
CA HIS A 36 -8.65 -6.85 9.02
C HIS A 36 -9.91 -6.07 8.63
N ALA A 37 -9.88 -5.35 7.49
CA ALA A 37 -11.04 -4.58 7.00
C ALA A 37 -12.26 -5.45 6.71
N PHE A 38 -12.05 -6.71 6.32
CA PHE A 38 -13.10 -7.71 6.12
C PHE A 38 -13.41 -8.55 7.38
N GLY A 39 -12.89 -8.18 8.56
CA GLY A 39 -13.15 -8.88 9.82
C GLY A 39 -12.46 -10.24 9.98
N ARG A 40 -11.57 -10.61 9.04
CA ARG A 40 -10.77 -11.83 9.10
C ARG A 40 -9.55 -11.58 9.99
N ARG A 41 -9.50 -12.21 11.17
CA ARG A 41 -8.36 -12.14 12.10
C ARG A 41 -7.73 -13.53 12.29
N SER A 42 -6.46 -13.65 11.95
CA SER A 42 -5.58 -14.79 12.23
C SER A 42 -4.81 -14.56 13.53
N THR A 43 -4.34 -15.61 14.20
CA THR A 43 -3.47 -15.49 15.39
C THR A 43 -2.14 -14.77 15.10
N ARG A 44 -1.75 -14.64 13.83
CA ARG A 44 -0.60 -13.84 13.37
C ARG A 44 -0.86 -12.33 13.31
N ASP A 45 -2.12 -11.90 13.47
CA ASP A 45 -2.54 -10.51 13.34
C ASP A 45 -2.41 -9.68 14.64
N LEU A 46 -1.83 -10.28 15.68
CA LEU A 46 -1.34 -9.52 16.83
C LEU A 46 -0.30 -8.50 16.34
N ALA A 47 -0.45 -7.24 16.75
CA ALA A 47 0.52 -6.19 16.43
C ALA A 47 1.92 -6.64 16.86
N ARG A 48 2.85 -6.76 15.91
CA ARG A 48 4.27 -6.95 16.25
C ARG A 48 4.85 -5.57 16.52
N GLY A 49 5.79 -5.44 17.44
CA GLY A 49 6.30 -4.14 17.91
C GLY A 49 6.75 -3.15 16.82
N ARG A 50 7.00 -3.60 15.59
CA ARG A 50 7.32 -2.78 14.42
C ARG A 50 6.11 -2.07 13.79
N ASP A 51 4.89 -2.54 14.05
CA ASP A 51 3.63 -1.98 13.56
C ASP A 51 3.15 -0.78 14.40
N VAL A 52 3.70 -0.62 15.62
CA VAL A 52 3.34 0.44 16.59
C VAL A 52 3.97 1.79 16.22
N VAL A 53 5.02 1.80 15.39
CA VAL A 53 5.74 3.04 15.02
C VAL A 53 4.93 3.95 14.08
N LYS A 54 3.73 3.54 13.64
CA LYS A 54 2.78 4.38 12.88
C LYS A 54 1.66 4.92 13.78
N GLY A 55 2.02 5.48 14.93
CA GLY A 55 1.19 6.42 15.69
C GLY A 55 1.95 7.73 15.84
N ARG A 56 1.29 8.86 15.55
CA ARG A 56 1.83 10.22 15.71
C ARG A 56 2.65 10.42 16.97
#